data_AF-A0A6I3HVR0-F1
#
_entry.id   AF-A0A6I3HVR0-F1
#
_cell.length_a   1.000
_cell.length_b   1.000
_cell.length_c   1.000
_cell.angle_alpha   90.00
_cell.angle_beta   90.00
_cell.angle_gamma   90.00
#
_symmetry.space_group_name_H-M   'P 1'
#
loop_
_entity.id
_entity.type
_entity.pdbx_description
1 polymer ?
#
loop_
_entity_poly.entity_id
_entity_poly.type
_entity_poly.pdbx_seq_one_letter_code
_entity_poly.pdbx_strand_id
1 'polypeptide(L)'
;MKKFNVRLAEKITGGVATMWCAYLFAAIALISLPKAVSSGDSIVIVSWVAQTFLQLVLLSIIMVGQKVQSQSVEKTINETHAASLAEFELAKEARGIAHSELAELHQLSKDMHKLMREVESRLKS
;
A
#
# COMPACT_ATOMS: atom_id res chain seq x y z
N MET A 1 -9.84 7.31 -25.05
CA MET A 1 -9.43 5.95 -25.49
C MET A 1 -8.55 5.22 -24.46
N LYS A 2 -7.46 5.82 -23.92
CA LYS A 2 -6.58 5.14 -22.93
C LYS A 2 -7.30 4.64 -21.66
N LYS A 3 -8.21 5.43 -21.08
CA LYS A 3 -8.94 5.06 -19.84
C LYS A 3 -9.86 3.83 -19.99
N PHE A 4 -10.40 3.58 -21.19
CA PHE A 4 -11.24 2.40 -21.44
C PHE A 4 -10.38 1.13 -21.53
N ASN A 5 -9.26 1.19 -22.26
CA ASN A 5 -8.33 0.06 -22.36
C ASN A 5 -7.73 -0.30 -21.00
N VAL A 6 -7.40 0.70 -20.18
CA VAL A 6 -6.91 0.47 -18.81
C VAL A 6 -7.99 -0.19 -17.95
N ARG A 7 -9.23 0.33 -17.94
CA ARG A 7 -10.33 -0.30 -17.20
C ARG A 7 -10.64 -1.72 -17.64
N LEU A 8 -10.57 -1.97 -18.96
CA LEU A 8 -10.80 -3.30 -19.51
C LEU A 8 -9.67 -4.25 -19.11
N ALA A 9 -8.42 -3.81 -19.22
CA ALA A 9 -7.27 -4.57 -18.76
C ALA A 9 -7.42 -4.90 -17.27
N GLU A 10 -7.61 -3.90 -16.40
CA GLU A 10 -7.80 -4.09 -14.96
C GLU A 10 -8.91 -5.08 -14.60
N LYS A 11 -10.04 -5.07 -15.33
CA LYS A 11 -11.12 -6.05 -15.12
C LYS A 11 -10.67 -7.47 -15.49
N ILE A 12 -9.99 -7.63 -16.62
CA ILE A 12 -9.52 -8.93 -17.09
C ILE A 12 -8.43 -9.45 -16.14
N THR A 13 -7.39 -8.66 -15.88
CA THR A 13 -6.31 -9.06 -14.96
C THR A 13 -6.84 -9.26 -13.55
N GLY A 14 -7.81 -8.45 -13.11
CA GLY A 14 -8.46 -8.60 -11.81
C GLY A 14 -9.20 -9.94 -11.65
N GLY A 15 -9.85 -10.42 -12.72
CA GLY A 15 -10.50 -11.73 -12.76
C GLY A 15 -9.50 -12.88 -12.86
N VAL A 16 -8.50 -12.77 -13.73
CA VAL A 16 -7.47 -13.82 -13.96
C VAL A 16 -6.52 -13.95 -12.77
N ALA A 17 -6.28 -12.88 -12.03
CA ALA A 17 -5.46 -12.89 -10.81
C ALA A 17 -6.23 -13.36 -9.56
N THR A 18 -7.32 -14.11 -9.72
CA THR A 18 -8.00 -14.82 -8.62
C THR A 18 -7.62 -16.30 -8.62
N MET A 19 -7.59 -16.94 -7.45
CA MET A 19 -7.30 -18.39 -7.33
C MET A 19 -8.20 -19.26 -8.22
N TRP A 20 -9.42 -18.79 -8.53
CA TRP A 20 -10.34 -19.41 -9.49
C TRP A 20 -9.74 -19.67 -10.87
N CYS A 21 -8.86 -18.79 -11.34
CA CYS A 21 -8.26 -18.95 -12.66
C CYS A 21 -7.26 -20.11 -12.70
N ALA A 22 -6.55 -20.38 -11.59
CA ALA A 22 -5.69 -21.54 -11.47
C ALA A 22 -6.51 -22.84 -11.51
N TYR A 23 -7.66 -22.87 -10.83
CA TYR A 23 -8.57 -24.01 -10.90
C TYR A 23 -9.16 -24.21 -12.30
N LEU A 24 -9.54 -23.12 -12.98
CA LEU A 24 -10.05 -23.18 -14.34
C LEU A 24 -9.01 -23.71 -15.34
N PHE A 25 -7.77 -23.21 -15.28
CA PHE A 25 -6.71 -23.72 -16.15
C PHE A 25 -6.31 -25.15 -15.83
N ALA A 26 -6.32 -25.55 -14.55
CA ALA A 26 -6.11 -26.95 -14.18
C ALA A 26 -7.22 -27.86 -14.75
N ALA A 27 -8.49 -27.41 -14.71
CA ALA A 27 -9.61 -28.14 -15.30
C ALA A 27 -9.50 -28.25 -16.83
N ILE A 28 -9.15 -27.15 -17.51
CA ILE A 28 -8.92 -27.14 -18.96
C ILE A 28 -7.76 -28.07 -19.33
N ALA A 29 -6.67 -28.05 -18.56
CA ALA A 29 -5.56 -28.95 -18.78
C ALA A 29 -6.00 -30.42 -18.62
N LEU A 30 -6.82 -30.75 -17.61
CA LEU A 30 -7.36 -32.10 -17.44
C LEU A 30 -8.12 -32.61 -18.67
N ILE A 31 -8.80 -31.75 -19.43
CA ILE A 31 -9.49 -32.12 -20.68
C ILE A 31 -8.51 -32.58 -21.77
N SER A 32 -7.26 -32.12 -21.72
CA SER A 32 -6.22 -32.53 -22.69
C SER A 32 -5.42 -33.77 -22.27
N LEU A 33 -5.55 -34.22 -21.01
CA LEU A 33 -4.95 -35.44 -20.49
C LEU A 33 -5.32 -36.71 -21.30
N PRO A 34 -6.58 -36.94 -21.73
CA PRO A 34 -6.96 -38.12 -22.51
C PRO A 34 -6.16 -38.23 -23.82
N LYS A 35 -5.84 -37.10 -24.46
CA LYS A 35 -5.04 -37.08 -25.69
C LYS A 35 -3.60 -37.54 -25.43
N ALA A 36 -2.99 -37.10 -24.33
CA ALA A 36 -1.63 -37.51 -23.97
C ALA A 36 -1.56 -38.99 -23.56
N VAL A 37 -2.57 -39.48 -22.82
CA VAL A 37 -2.64 -40.90 -22.40
C VAL A 37 -2.91 -41.82 -23.60
N SER A 38 -3.69 -41.37 -24.58
CA SER A 38 -3.95 -42.12 -25.82
C SER A 38 -2.70 -42.36 -26.66
N SER A 39 -1.62 -41.60 -26.45
CA SER A 39 -0.34 -41.81 -27.14
C SER A 39 0.43 -43.04 -26.62
N GLY A 40 0.11 -43.59 -25.45
CA GLY A 40 0.72 -44.82 -24.91
C GLY A 40 2.18 -44.71 -24.47
N ASP A 41 2.82 -43.56 -24.66
CA ASP A 41 4.23 -43.32 -24.33
C ASP A 41 4.36 -42.51 -23.03
N SER A 42 5.12 -43.05 -22.07
CA SER A 42 5.35 -42.41 -20.78
C SER A 42 6.06 -41.06 -20.91
N ILE A 43 6.91 -40.89 -21.93
CA ILE A 43 7.62 -39.63 -22.17
C ILE A 43 6.64 -38.52 -22.56
N VAL A 44 5.63 -38.85 -23.38
CA VAL A 44 4.61 -37.90 -23.85
C VAL A 44 3.74 -37.43 -22.68
N ILE A 45 3.37 -38.31 -21.77
CA ILE A 45 2.57 -37.96 -20.58
C ILE A 45 3.37 -37.03 -19.67
N VAL A 46 4.63 -37.37 -19.36
CA VAL A 46 5.48 -36.52 -18.51
C VAL A 46 5.74 -35.17 -19.16
N SER A 47 6.01 -35.14 -20.46
CA SER A 47 6.19 -33.89 -21.22
C SER A 47 4.93 -33.03 -21.19
N TRP A 48 3.75 -33.63 -21.36
CA TRP A 48 2.48 -32.92 -21.28
C TRP A 48 2.24 -32.32 -19.88
N VAL A 49 2.53 -33.06 -18.80
CA VAL A 49 2.40 -32.53 -17.43
C VAL A 49 3.38 -31.38 -17.18
N ALA A 50 4.66 -31.56 -17.55
CA ALA A 50 5.70 -30.57 -17.31
C ALA A 50 5.51 -29.29 -18.14
N GLN A 51 5.02 -29.45 -19.37
CA GLN A 51 4.91 -28.35 -20.31
C GLN A 51 3.50 -27.76 -20.33
N THR A 52 2.45 -28.53 -20.60
CA THR A 52 1.11 -27.97 -20.80
C THR A 52 0.42 -27.67 -19.46
N PHE A 53 0.46 -28.62 -18.53
CA PHE A 53 -0.21 -28.48 -17.24
C PHE A 53 0.53 -27.48 -16.33
N LEU A 54 1.80 -27.75 -16.02
CA LEU A 54 2.56 -26.90 -15.11
C LEU A 54 2.71 -25.48 -15.65
N GLN A 55 2.95 -25.26 -16.95
CA GLN A 55 3.15 -23.91 -17.47
C GLN A 55 1.88 -23.04 -17.39
N LEU A 56 0.72 -23.57 -17.78
CA LEU A 56 -0.55 -22.83 -17.71
C LEU A 56 -0.94 -22.51 -16.26
N VAL A 57 -0.81 -23.50 -15.37
CA VAL A 57 -1.16 -23.34 -13.96
C VAL A 57 -0.15 -22.42 -13.26
N LEU A 58 1.15 -22.60 -13.47
CA LEU A 58 2.22 -21.80 -12.86
C LEU A 58 2.09 -20.32 -13.23
N LEU A 59 1.83 -20.00 -14.51
CA LEU A 59 1.63 -18.62 -14.94
C LEU A 59 0.44 -17.96 -14.23
N SER A 60 -0.67 -18.69 -14.05
CA SER A 60 -1.84 -18.19 -13.32
C SER A 60 -1.57 -17.99 -11.82
N ILE A 61 -0.88 -18.93 -11.17
CA ILE A 61 -0.54 -18.86 -9.74
C ILE A 61 0.42 -17.69 -9.48
N ILE A 62 1.42 -17.48 -10.33
CA ILE A 62 2.34 -16.35 -10.23
C ILE A 62 1.56 -15.02 -10.27
N MET A 63 0.62 -14.87 -11.19
CA MET A 63 -0.20 -13.65 -11.32
C MET A 63 -1.05 -13.41 -10.06
N VAL A 64 -1.65 -14.46 -9.49
CA VAL A 64 -2.41 -14.37 -8.24
C VAL A 64 -1.50 -13.97 -7.08
N GLY A 65 -0.31 -14.58 -6.98
CA GLY A 65 0.67 -14.27 -5.93
C GLY A 65 1.11 -12.82 -5.97
N GLN A 66 1.41 -12.30 -7.17
CA GLN A 66 1.76 -10.89 -7.38
C GLN A 66 0.61 -9.94 -6.94
N LYS A 67 -0.65 -10.29 -7.25
CA LYS A 67 -1.80 -9.47 -6.82
C LYS A 67 -1.98 -9.47 -5.31
N VAL A 68 -1.88 -10.62 -4.65
CA VAL A 68 -2.01 -10.70 -3.18
C VAL A 68 -0.92 -9.89 -2.49
N GLN A 69 0.32 -9.94 -3.00
CA GLN A 69 1.42 -9.16 -2.45
C GLN A 69 1.20 -7.66 -2.61
N SER A 70 0.73 -7.22 -3.79
CA SER A 70 0.40 -5.81 -4.04
C SER A 70 -0.72 -5.29 -3.13
N GLN A 71 -1.75 -6.09 -2.86
CA GLN A 71 -2.83 -5.70 -1.93
C GLN A 71 -2.32 -5.52 -0.49
N SER A 72 -1.40 -6.37 -0.05
CA SER A 72 -0.77 -6.22 1.28
C SER A 72 0.05 -4.93 1.35
N VAL A 73 0.81 -4.62 0.30
CA VAL A 73 1.62 -3.38 0.22
C VAL A 73 0.71 -2.15 0.21
N GLU A 74 -0.37 -2.16 -0.56
CA GLU A 74 -1.34 -1.07 -0.62
C GLU A 74 -2.00 -0.83 0.75
N LYS A 75 -2.35 -1.90 1.47
CA LYS A 75 -2.86 -1.79 2.85
C LYS A 75 -1.86 -1.12 3.78
N THR A 76 -0.60 -1.57 3.77
CA THR A 76 0.46 -0.97 4.61
C THR A 76 0.73 0.48 4.24
N ILE A 77 0.73 0.84 2.95
CA ILE A 77 0.85 2.22 2.50
C ILE A 77 -0.29 3.06 3.06
N ASN A 78 -1.52 2.58 2.97
CA ASN A 78 -2.69 3.32 3.44
C ASN A 78 -2.66 3.52 4.97
N GLU A 79 -2.30 2.48 5.72
CA GLU A 79 -2.12 2.55 7.18
C GLU A 79 -1.01 3.55 7.56
N THR A 80 0.13 3.50 6.87
CA THR A 80 1.27 4.39 7.13
C THR A 80 0.96 5.84 6.76
N HIS A 81 0.24 6.04 5.67
CA HIS A 81 -0.20 7.37 5.24
C HIS A 81 -1.19 7.97 6.24
N ALA A 82 -2.14 7.18 6.74
CA ALA A 82 -3.06 7.61 7.79
C ALA A 82 -2.33 7.95 9.09
N ALA A 83 -1.38 7.11 9.52
CA ALA A 83 -0.56 7.37 10.71
C ALA A 83 0.29 8.65 10.57
N SER A 84 0.96 8.82 9.43
CA SER A 84 1.76 10.03 9.13
C SER A 84 0.90 11.30 9.17
N LEU A 85 -0.33 11.23 8.65
CA LEU A 85 -1.25 12.37 8.66
C LEU A 85 -1.69 12.74 10.09
N ALA A 86 -1.96 11.72 10.92
CA ALA A 86 -2.32 11.92 12.31
C ALA A 86 -1.17 12.54 13.12
N GLU A 87 0.06 12.06 12.93
CA GLU A 87 1.25 12.67 13.54
C GLU A 87 1.46 14.12 13.10
N PHE A 88 1.21 14.41 11.82
CA PHE A 88 1.31 15.78 11.29
C PHE A 88 0.30 16.73 11.93
N GLU A 89 -0.95 16.30 12.11
CA GLU A 89 -1.98 17.11 12.79
C GLU A 89 -1.61 17.34 14.27
N LEU A 90 -1.13 16.32 14.99
CA LEU A 90 -0.65 16.48 16.37
C LEU A 90 0.54 17.46 16.45
N ALA A 91 1.50 17.36 15.51
CA ALA A 91 2.63 18.28 15.45
C ALA A 91 2.20 19.73 15.15
N LYS A 92 1.17 19.90 14.32
CA LYS A 92 0.57 21.21 14.00
C LYS A 92 -0.13 21.81 15.22
N GLU A 93 -0.86 21.00 15.99
CA GLU A 93 -1.49 21.41 17.24
C GLU A 93 -0.44 21.82 18.29
N ALA A 94 0.59 21.00 18.48
CA ALA A 94 1.69 21.30 19.40
C ALA A 94 2.42 22.60 19.03
N ARG A 95 2.64 22.86 17.73
CA ARG A 95 3.19 24.14 17.26
C ARG A 95 2.26 25.32 17.55
N GLY A 96 0.95 25.13 17.43
CA GLY A 96 -0.03 26.16 17.76
C GLY A 96 0.04 26.57 19.24
N ILE A 97 0.10 25.57 20.13
CA ILE A 97 0.24 25.78 21.58
C ILE A 97 1.56 26.48 21.90
N ALA A 98 2.68 25.98 21.37
CA ALA A 98 3.99 26.57 21.59
C ALA A 98 4.05 28.04 21.11
N HIS A 99 3.37 28.38 20.01
CA HIS A 99 3.25 29.77 19.57
C HIS A 99 2.50 30.65 20.56
N SER A 100 1.44 30.12 21.19
CA SER A 100 0.70 30.83 22.24
C SER A 100 1.57 31.06 23.48
N GLU A 101 2.27 30.01 23.95
CA GLU A 101 3.17 30.12 25.10
C GLU A 101 4.29 31.13 24.86
N LEU A 102 4.89 31.15 23.65
CA LEU A 102 5.89 32.14 23.29
C LEU A 102 5.34 33.57 23.30
N ALA A 103 4.09 33.76 22.87
CA ALA A 103 3.45 35.09 22.91
C ALA A 103 3.23 35.56 24.36
N GLU A 104 2.80 34.67 25.25
CA GLU A 104 2.63 34.97 26.68
C GLU A 104 3.95 35.27 27.39
N LEU A 105 4.97 34.44 27.17
CA LEU A 105 6.32 34.66 27.72
C LEU A 105 6.92 35.99 27.24
N HIS A 106 6.68 36.36 25.98
CA HIS A 106 7.11 37.64 25.44
C HIS A 106 6.41 38.82 26.12
N GLN A 107 5.12 38.70 26.43
CA GLN A 107 4.37 39.72 27.14
C GLN A 107 4.84 39.86 28.59
N LEU A 108 5.03 38.74 29.30
CA LEU A 108 5.58 38.72 30.66
C LEU A 108 6.97 39.38 30.72
N SER A 109 7.82 39.11 29.73
CA SER A 109 9.15 39.74 29.61
C SER A 109 9.07 41.25 29.43
N LYS A 110 8.12 41.76 28.63
CA LYS A 110 7.87 43.20 28.47
C LYS A 110 7.41 43.85 29.78
N ASP A 111 6.51 43.20 30.49
CA ASP A 111 5.97 43.72 31.74
C ASP A 111 7.04 43.72 32.84
N MET A 112 7.88 42.68 32.90
CA MET A 112 9.05 42.64 33.78
C MET A 112 10.05 43.77 33.49
N HIS A 113 10.32 44.07 32.21
CA HIS A 113 11.17 45.20 31.83
C HIS A 113 10.59 46.55 32.23
N LYS A 114 9.27 46.74 32.10
CA LYS A 114 8.61 47.97 32.56
C LYS A 114 8.71 48.13 34.07
N LEU A 115 8.44 47.06 34.82
CA LEU A 115 8.56 47.05 36.29
C LEU A 115 9.99 47.37 36.74
N MET A 116 11.01 46.77 36.10
CA MET A 116 12.41 47.13 36.41
C MET A 116 12.69 48.61 36.19
N ARG A 117 12.22 49.19 35.07
CA ARG A 117 12.39 50.63 34.80
C ARG A 117 11.67 51.51 35.81
N GLU A 118 10.47 51.12 36.25
CA GLU A 118 9.70 51.87 37.24
C GLU A 118 10.35 51.81 38.64
N VAL A 119 10.90 50.65 39.03
CA VAL A 119 11.66 50.52 40.28
C VAL A 119 12.95 51.36 40.22
N GLU A 120 13.67 51.34 39.10
CA GLU A 120 14.88 52.14 38.92
C GLU A 120 14.60 53.65 39.00
N SER A 121 13.50 54.11 38.39
CA SER A 121 13.14 55.53 38.45
C SER A 121 12.73 55.98 39.86
N ARG A 122 12.05 55.12 40.62
CA ARG A 122 11.71 55.38 42.03
C ARG A 122 12.93 55.39 42.95
N LEU A 123 13.97 54.61 42.65
CA LEU A 123 15.22 54.61 43.43
C LEU A 123 16.14 55.81 43.14
N LYS A 124 15.98 56.47 41.99
CA LYS A 124 16.72 57.69 41.61
C LYS A 124 16.02 58.99 42.04
N SER A 125 14.80 58.90 42.56
CA SER A 125 14.02 59.98 43.18
C SER A 125 14.33 60.11 44.66
#